data_AF-A9A454-F1
#
_entry.id   AF-A9A454-F1
#
_cell.length_a   1.000
_cell.length_b   1.000
_cell.length_c   1.000
_cell.angle_alpha   90.00
_cell.angle_beta   90.00
_cell.angle_gamma   90.00
#
_symmetry.space_group_name_H-M   'P 1'
#
loop_
_entity.id
_entity.type
_entity.pdbx_description
1 polymer ?
#
loop_
_entity_poly.entity_id
_entity_poly.type
_entity_poly.pdbx_seq_one_letter_code
_entity_poly.pdbx_strand_id
1 'polypeptide(L)'
;MIISTSFVYAQESPITVQTDDNNYDEGDTIVVSGKVNTKIAGVDVVLQLFREGNMLEIAQIKVAQDGTFSHTILAEGPLWTNSGTILVRASYEVAGGTIAETEFSYTPKSEVVTTTTNFEVDAGSHGTFDVEYSIKGGEVEDMVVESENFALAISINSTDEGSITLELPREFIGAEKQDGKDEKFIILISSPDNPNGIEADYEEAPVHSDHRTITINFEQGDTDILIIGTYVVPEFGTIAMIVLLVGIMTAIILTRNKFQIKI
;
A
#
# COMPACT_ATOMS: atom_id res chain seq x y z
N MET A 1 -49.72 30.88 5.36
CA MET A 1 -48.78 29.78 5.66
C MET A 1 -47.44 30.43 5.94
N ILE A 2 -47.00 30.44 7.21
CA ILE A 2 -45.73 31.06 7.61
C ILE A 2 -44.70 29.92 7.60
N ILE A 3 -43.70 30.03 6.74
CA ILE A 3 -42.59 29.06 6.68
C ILE A 3 -41.57 29.51 7.71
N SER A 4 -41.53 28.81 8.85
CA SER A 4 -40.50 28.95 9.87
C SER A 4 -39.25 28.21 9.37
N THR A 5 -38.25 28.94 8.89
CA THR A 5 -36.92 28.36 8.65
C THR A 5 -36.20 28.29 9.99
N SER A 6 -36.18 27.10 10.58
CA SER A 6 -35.32 26.80 11.72
C SER A 6 -33.86 26.86 11.24
N PHE A 7 -33.09 27.82 11.73
CA PHE A 7 -31.64 27.76 11.63
C PHE A 7 -31.17 26.62 12.55
N VAL A 8 -30.65 25.55 11.98
CA VAL A 8 -29.88 24.56 12.74
C VAL A 8 -28.50 25.20 12.94
N TYR A 9 -28.24 25.69 14.15
CA TYR A 9 -26.90 26.09 14.54
C TYR A 9 -26.15 24.80 14.90
N ALA A 10 -25.12 24.42 14.13
CA ALA A 10 -24.19 23.41 14.57
C ALA A 10 -23.44 23.98 15.78
N GLN A 11 -23.71 23.45 16.98
CA GLN A 11 -22.95 23.81 18.16
C GLN A 11 -21.56 23.20 18.01
N GLU A 12 -20.52 24.02 17.87
CA GLU A 12 -19.14 23.53 17.87
C GLU A 12 -18.88 22.79 19.19
N SER A 13 -18.42 21.54 19.09
CA SER A 13 -18.02 20.73 20.24
C SER A 13 -16.92 21.47 21.01
N PRO A 14 -16.98 21.57 22.35
CA PRO A 14 -16.03 22.40 23.11
C PRO A 14 -14.60 21.82 23.14
N ILE A 15 -14.48 20.54 22.81
CA ILE A 15 -13.23 19.81 22.56
C ILE A 15 -13.42 18.89 21.35
N THR A 16 -12.35 18.68 20.60
CA THR A 16 -12.24 17.64 19.57
C THR A 16 -11.07 16.71 19.90
N VAL A 17 -11.15 15.48 19.43
CA VAL A 17 -10.05 14.50 19.46
C VAL A 17 -10.12 13.65 18.20
N GLN A 18 -8.97 13.34 17.65
CA GLN A 18 -8.78 12.42 16.54
C GLN A 18 -7.40 11.75 16.66
N THR A 19 -7.21 10.70 15.90
CA THR A 19 -5.92 10.07 15.65
C THR A 19 -5.44 10.42 14.25
N ASP A 20 -4.16 10.20 13.96
CA ASP A 20 -3.58 10.38 12.63
C ASP A 20 -4.06 9.30 11.65
N ASP A 21 -4.32 8.11 12.15
CA ASP A 21 -4.95 6.97 11.45
C ASP A 21 -6.11 6.34 12.23
N ASN A 22 -6.91 5.51 11.56
CA ASN A 22 -8.02 4.74 12.12
C ASN A 22 -7.67 3.25 12.35
N ASN A 23 -6.50 2.79 11.94
CA ASN A 23 -6.00 1.44 12.16
C ASN A 23 -4.53 1.45 12.58
N TYR A 24 -4.12 0.49 13.42
CA TYR A 24 -2.75 0.38 13.91
C TYR A 24 -2.38 -1.07 14.19
N ASP A 25 -1.13 -1.40 13.90
CA ASP A 25 -0.49 -2.65 14.26
C ASP A 25 0.42 -2.53 15.49
N GLU A 26 0.80 -3.67 16.04
CA GLU A 26 1.77 -3.72 17.13
C GLU A 26 3.12 -3.09 16.75
N GLY A 27 3.49 -2.05 17.48
CA GLY A 27 4.71 -1.27 17.25
C GLY A 27 4.49 0.04 16.51
N ASP A 28 3.27 0.31 16.03
CA ASP A 28 2.95 1.59 15.41
C ASP A 28 2.93 2.72 16.42
N THR A 29 3.19 3.92 15.90
CA THR A 29 3.18 5.15 16.68
C THR A 29 1.88 5.90 16.42
N ILE A 30 0.98 5.90 17.41
CA ILE A 30 -0.30 6.59 17.36
C ILE A 30 -0.12 8.04 17.77
N VAL A 31 -0.55 8.99 16.94
CA VAL A 31 -0.57 10.42 17.22
C VAL A 31 -1.99 10.88 17.50
N VAL A 32 -2.33 10.99 18.78
CA VAL A 32 -3.59 11.60 19.19
C VAL A 32 -3.46 13.12 19.14
N SER A 33 -4.43 13.79 18.51
CA SER A 33 -4.47 15.25 18.42
C SER A 33 -5.88 15.80 18.61
N GLY A 34 -5.97 17.06 19.02
CA GLY A 34 -7.26 17.69 19.22
C GLY A 34 -7.15 19.17 19.56
N LYS A 35 -8.31 19.79 19.75
CA LYS A 35 -8.41 21.22 20.07
C LYS A 35 -9.49 21.47 21.11
N VAL A 36 -9.21 22.35 22.06
CA VAL A 36 -10.21 22.94 22.95
C VAL A 36 -10.57 24.34 22.48
N ASN A 37 -11.86 24.68 22.47
CA ASN A 37 -12.31 25.98 21.98
C ASN A 37 -11.95 27.12 22.95
N THR A 38 -12.01 26.86 24.25
CA THR A 38 -11.70 27.85 25.28
C THR A 38 -10.60 27.31 26.19
N LYS A 39 -9.37 27.79 25.96
CA LYS A 39 -8.24 27.45 26.81
C LYS A 39 -8.35 28.13 28.18
N ILE A 40 -8.25 27.34 29.24
CA ILE A 40 -8.16 27.80 30.62
C ILE A 40 -6.74 27.55 31.15
N ALA A 41 -6.13 28.57 31.75
CA ALA A 41 -4.80 28.45 32.31
C ALA A 41 -4.76 27.46 33.49
N GLY A 42 -3.86 26.49 33.44
CA GLY A 42 -3.67 25.48 34.49
C GLY A 42 -4.63 24.29 34.42
N VAL A 43 -5.45 24.19 33.37
CA VAL A 43 -6.28 23.01 33.09
C VAL A 43 -5.66 22.23 31.93
N ASP A 44 -5.31 20.98 32.19
CA ASP A 44 -4.75 20.03 31.23
C ASP A 44 -5.86 19.10 30.69
N VAL A 45 -5.64 18.53 29.51
CA VAL A 45 -6.50 17.48 28.95
C VAL A 45 -6.11 16.14 29.56
N VAL A 46 -7.09 15.37 30.03
CA VAL A 46 -6.88 13.98 30.44
C VAL A 46 -7.25 13.08 29.28
N LEU A 47 -6.26 12.36 28.74
CA LEU A 47 -6.44 11.38 27.69
C LEU A 47 -6.53 9.98 28.30
N GLN A 48 -7.49 9.18 27.86
CA GLN A 48 -7.70 7.81 28.30
C GLN A 48 -7.97 6.91 27.10
N LEU A 49 -7.31 5.76 27.03
CA LEU A 49 -7.57 4.73 26.02
C LEU A 49 -8.25 3.53 26.67
N PHE A 50 -9.29 2.99 26.04
CA PHE A 50 -10.02 1.83 26.53
C PHE A 50 -10.16 0.74 25.46
N ARG A 51 -10.04 -0.53 25.85
CA ARG A 51 -10.46 -1.70 25.06
C ARG A 51 -11.50 -2.47 25.85
N GLU A 52 -12.71 -2.63 25.30
CA GLU A 52 -13.81 -3.34 25.95
C GLU A 52 -14.08 -2.86 27.40
N GLY A 53 -13.92 -1.55 27.64
CA GLY A 53 -14.09 -0.93 28.96
C GLY A 53 -12.89 -1.08 29.91
N ASN A 54 -11.85 -1.83 29.54
CA ASN A 54 -10.59 -1.90 30.28
C ASN A 54 -9.67 -0.74 29.88
N MET A 55 -9.06 -0.08 30.87
CA MET A 55 -8.10 1.00 30.63
C MET A 55 -6.79 0.42 30.07
N LEU A 56 -6.34 0.95 28.95
CA LEU A 56 -5.02 0.70 28.36
C LEU A 56 -4.02 1.74 28.83
N GLU A 57 -4.39 3.01 28.73
CA GLU A 57 -3.47 4.13 28.93
C GLU A 57 -4.18 5.35 29.48
N ILE A 58 -3.44 6.14 30.27
CA ILE A 58 -3.90 7.43 30.77
C ILE A 58 -2.74 8.44 30.74
N ALA A 59 -2.99 9.62 30.19
CA ALA A 59 -2.02 10.69 30.10
C ALA A 59 -2.65 12.05 30.43
N GLN A 60 -1.84 12.97 30.96
CA GLN A 60 -2.22 14.37 31.14
C GLN A 60 -1.44 15.25 30.16
N ILE A 61 -2.15 15.99 29.33
CA ILE A 61 -1.60 16.74 28.20
C ILE A 61 -1.81 18.22 28.42
N LYS A 62 -0.72 18.99 28.42
CA LYS A 62 -0.77 20.45 28.49
C LYS A 62 -1.31 21.02 27.19
N VAL A 63 -2.30 21.90 27.31
CA VAL A 63 -2.89 22.59 26.16
C VAL A 63 -2.02 23.77 25.73
N ALA A 64 -1.73 23.85 24.43
CA ALA A 64 -0.99 24.94 23.82
C ALA A 64 -1.76 26.29 23.89
N GLN A 65 -1.10 27.38 23.52
CA GLN A 65 -1.71 28.72 23.59
C GLN A 65 -2.88 28.91 22.64
N ASP A 66 -2.87 28.21 21.51
CA ASP A 66 -3.91 28.23 20.48
C ASP A 66 -5.05 27.22 20.74
N GLY A 67 -5.00 26.54 21.88
CA GLY A 67 -5.99 25.53 22.28
C GLY A 67 -5.71 24.12 21.73
N THR A 68 -4.64 23.90 20.98
CA THR A 68 -4.30 22.58 20.46
C THR A 68 -3.61 21.71 21.51
N PHE A 69 -3.75 20.39 21.36
CA PHE A 69 -2.99 19.41 22.13
C PHE A 69 -2.65 18.20 21.24
N SER A 70 -1.55 17.52 21.57
CA SER A 70 -1.16 16.28 20.91
C SER A 70 -0.39 15.38 21.89
N HIS A 71 -0.51 14.08 21.69
CA HIS A 71 0.19 13.07 22.46
C HIS A 71 0.51 11.87 21.57
N THR A 72 1.67 11.28 21.79
CA THR A 72 2.16 10.14 21.00
C THR A 72 2.20 8.90 21.88
N ILE A 73 1.65 7.81 21.37
CA ILE A 73 1.52 6.52 22.04
C ILE A 73 2.18 5.46 21.16
N LEU A 74 3.00 4.58 21.75
CA LEU A 74 3.50 3.41 21.06
C LEU A 74 2.55 2.24 21.33
N ALA A 75 2.00 1.64 20.27
CA ALA A 75 1.08 0.52 20.35
C ALA A 75 1.80 -0.80 20.68
N GLU A 76 2.51 -0.83 21.82
CA GLU A 76 3.34 -1.95 22.26
C GLU A 76 3.22 -2.15 23.78
N GLY A 77 3.37 -3.39 24.25
CA GLY A 77 3.52 -3.72 25.66
C GLY A 77 2.42 -4.64 26.19
N PRO A 78 2.39 -4.89 27.51
CA PRO A 78 1.60 -5.98 28.10
C PRO A 78 0.08 -5.77 28.03
N LEU A 79 -0.39 -4.57 27.70
CA LEU A 79 -1.81 -4.25 27.53
C LEU A 79 -2.24 -4.28 26.04
N TRP A 80 -1.28 -4.34 25.12
CA TRP A 80 -1.47 -4.33 23.67
C TRP A 80 -1.44 -5.75 23.07
N THR A 81 -2.10 -6.70 23.73
CA THR A 81 -1.97 -8.13 23.36
C THR A 81 -3.10 -8.70 22.51
N ASN A 82 -4.26 -8.05 22.50
CA ASN A 82 -5.45 -8.55 21.80
C ASN A 82 -5.86 -7.52 20.75
N SER A 83 -6.36 -7.99 19.61
CA SER A 83 -6.98 -7.11 18.63
C SER A 83 -8.26 -6.48 19.16
N GLY A 84 -8.71 -5.44 18.47
CA GLY A 84 -10.04 -4.86 18.66
C GLY A 84 -10.07 -3.34 18.66
N THR A 85 -11.27 -2.80 18.78
CA THR A 85 -11.52 -1.36 18.77
C THR A 85 -11.04 -0.71 20.07
N ILE A 86 -10.23 0.33 19.94
CA ILE A 86 -9.76 1.18 21.02
C ILE A 86 -10.55 2.48 21.02
N LEU A 87 -11.16 2.79 22.16
CA LEU A 87 -11.83 4.06 22.41
C LEU A 87 -10.82 5.05 23.00
N VAL A 88 -10.58 6.15 22.30
CA VAL A 88 -9.79 7.28 22.75
C VAL A 88 -10.73 8.32 23.34
N ARG A 89 -10.55 8.66 24.61
CA ARG A 89 -11.35 9.67 25.32
C ARG A 89 -10.47 10.83 25.77
N ALA A 90 -10.77 12.03 25.28
CA ALA A 90 -10.18 13.27 25.76
C ALA A 90 -11.17 14.02 26.67
N SER A 91 -10.78 14.23 27.92
CA SER A 91 -11.59 14.96 28.91
C SER A 91 -10.94 16.30 29.25
N TYR A 92 -11.73 17.37 29.16
CA TYR A 92 -11.32 18.73 29.55
C TYR A 92 -12.32 19.28 30.56
N GLU A 93 -11.90 19.35 31.82
CA GLU A 93 -12.78 19.66 32.94
C GLU A 93 -13.08 21.16 33.04
N VAL A 94 -14.18 21.58 32.41
CA VAL A 94 -14.79 22.89 32.60
C VAL A 94 -16.29 22.71 32.82
N ALA A 95 -16.84 23.28 33.90
CA ALA A 95 -18.28 23.46 34.16
C ALA A 95 -19.22 22.27 33.83
N GLY A 96 -18.80 21.03 34.11
CA GLY A 96 -19.59 19.82 33.83
C GLY A 96 -18.85 18.72 33.07
N GLY A 97 -17.61 18.97 32.65
CA GLY A 97 -16.74 18.00 31.98
C GLY A 97 -17.07 17.92 30.49
N THR A 98 -16.22 18.50 29.64
CA THR A 98 -16.36 18.29 28.20
C THR A 98 -15.55 17.07 27.82
N ILE A 99 -16.18 16.11 27.14
CA ILE A 99 -15.56 14.90 26.65
C ILE A 99 -15.66 14.90 25.12
N ALA A 100 -14.59 14.48 24.45
CA ALA A 100 -14.61 14.05 23.06
C ALA A 100 -14.06 12.63 22.96
N GLU A 101 -14.58 11.86 22.01
CA GLU A 101 -14.21 10.48 21.79
C GLU A 101 -13.93 10.24 20.30
N THR A 102 -12.97 9.37 20.02
CA THR A 102 -12.73 8.76 18.71
C THR A 102 -12.38 7.29 18.90
N GLU A 103 -12.46 6.51 17.84
CA GLU A 103 -12.14 5.08 17.86
C GLU A 103 -11.12 4.76 16.76
N PHE A 104 -10.29 3.74 17.00
CA PHE A 104 -9.43 3.13 16.01
C PHE A 104 -9.34 1.62 16.23
N SER A 105 -8.96 0.87 15.20
CA SER A 105 -8.72 -0.57 15.26
C SER A 105 -7.26 -0.86 15.61
N TYR A 106 -7.03 -1.88 16.42
CA TYR A 106 -5.68 -2.36 16.75
C TYR A 106 -5.54 -3.85 16.43
N THR A 107 -4.41 -4.24 15.83
CA THR A 107 -4.07 -5.64 15.54
C THR A 107 -2.69 -6.01 16.09
N PRO A 108 -2.56 -7.01 16.98
CA PRO A 108 -1.27 -7.48 17.45
C PRO A 108 -0.54 -8.25 16.34
N LYS A 109 0.80 -8.26 16.35
CA LYS A 109 1.61 -8.97 15.32
C LYS A 109 1.28 -10.46 15.23
N SER A 110 0.85 -11.07 16.33
CA SER A 110 0.45 -12.48 16.36
C SER A 110 -0.83 -12.79 15.58
N GLU A 111 -1.67 -11.79 15.32
CA GLU A 111 -2.95 -11.94 14.61
C GLU A 111 -2.91 -11.34 13.20
N VAL A 112 -1.79 -10.73 12.79
CA VAL A 112 -1.58 -10.28 11.42
C VAL A 112 -1.65 -11.48 10.48
N VAL A 113 -2.75 -11.59 9.74
CA VAL A 113 -2.92 -12.60 8.71
C VAL A 113 -2.19 -12.12 7.47
N THR A 114 -1.00 -12.69 7.24
CA THR A 114 -0.30 -12.52 5.97
C THR A 114 -0.58 -13.74 5.10
N THR A 115 -1.23 -13.51 3.96
CA THR A 115 -1.47 -14.58 2.98
C THR A 115 -0.25 -14.67 2.09
N THR A 116 0.43 -15.83 2.11
CA THR A 116 1.56 -16.11 1.21
C THR A 116 1.19 -17.27 0.29
N THR A 117 1.20 -17.04 -1.01
CA THR A 117 0.88 -18.04 -2.03
C THR A 117 1.51 -17.65 -3.37
N ASN A 118 1.45 -18.57 -4.33
CA ASN A 118 1.80 -18.30 -5.72
C ASN A 118 0.53 -17.94 -6.51
N PHE A 119 0.66 -16.98 -7.43
CA PHE A 119 -0.33 -16.68 -8.46
C PHE A 119 0.23 -17.13 -9.82
N GLU A 120 -0.49 -18.01 -10.51
CA GLU A 120 -0.12 -18.43 -11.87
C GLU A 120 -0.62 -17.37 -12.87
N VAL A 121 0.32 -16.64 -13.47
CA VAL A 121 0.06 -15.57 -14.42
C VAL A 121 0.10 -16.11 -15.86
N ASP A 122 -0.92 -15.81 -16.66
CA ASP A 122 -0.95 -16.14 -18.09
C ASP A 122 -0.09 -15.17 -18.91
N ALA A 123 0.94 -15.70 -19.59
CA ALA A 123 1.81 -14.98 -20.50
C ALA A 123 1.45 -15.22 -21.99
N GLY A 124 0.22 -15.65 -22.26
CA GLY A 124 -0.31 -15.88 -23.58
C GLY A 124 0.43 -16.99 -24.33
N SER A 125 1.00 -16.68 -25.50
CA SER A 125 1.75 -17.66 -26.30
C SER A 125 3.04 -18.16 -25.66
N HIS A 126 3.43 -17.58 -24.52
CA HIS A 126 4.67 -17.89 -23.81
C HIS A 126 4.44 -18.79 -22.59
N GLY A 127 3.21 -19.28 -22.40
CA GLY A 127 2.85 -20.18 -21.31
C GLY A 127 2.39 -19.40 -20.08
N THR A 128 2.67 -19.96 -18.91
CA THR A 128 2.35 -19.35 -17.62
C THR A 128 3.62 -19.22 -16.79
N PHE A 129 3.60 -18.34 -15.79
CA PHE A 129 4.65 -18.23 -14.78
C PHE A 129 4.05 -17.94 -13.42
N ASP A 130 4.72 -18.39 -12.36
CA ASP A 130 4.28 -18.16 -10.99
C ASP A 130 4.92 -16.88 -10.43
N VAL A 131 4.09 -16.07 -9.78
CA VAL A 131 4.54 -14.96 -8.93
C VAL A 131 4.22 -15.32 -7.49
N GLU A 132 5.26 -15.56 -6.68
CA GLU A 132 5.08 -15.69 -5.25
C GLU A 132 4.75 -14.31 -4.66
N TYR A 133 3.68 -14.23 -3.87
CA TYR A 133 3.31 -12.99 -3.21
C TYR A 133 2.93 -13.22 -1.75
N SER A 134 3.12 -12.17 -0.97
CA SER A 134 2.72 -12.08 0.43
C SER A 134 1.93 -10.79 0.62
N ILE A 135 0.65 -10.86 0.99
CA ILE A 135 -0.21 -9.69 1.16
C ILE A 135 -0.77 -9.60 2.58
N LYS A 136 -0.83 -8.37 3.08
CA LYS A 136 -1.47 -7.94 4.32
C LYS A 136 -2.40 -6.77 4.01
N GLY A 137 -3.53 -6.65 4.69
CA GLY A 137 -4.49 -5.53 4.53
C GLY A 137 -5.48 -5.72 3.38
N GLY A 138 -5.32 -6.80 2.61
CA GLY A 138 -6.20 -7.12 1.49
C GLY A 138 -5.96 -8.50 0.93
N GLU A 139 -6.60 -8.78 -0.20
CA GLU A 139 -6.46 -10.01 -0.97
C GLU A 139 -6.10 -9.67 -2.43
N VAL A 140 -5.30 -10.52 -3.08
CA VAL A 140 -5.07 -10.42 -4.53
C VAL A 140 -6.23 -11.10 -5.25
N GLU A 141 -6.88 -10.39 -6.17
CA GLU A 141 -7.98 -10.92 -6.98
C GLU A 141 -7.47 -11.47 -8.32
N ASP A 142 -6.55 -10.75 -8.98
CA ASP A 142 -6.03 -11.15 -10.29
C ASP A 142 -4.61 -10.59 -10.53
N MET A 143 -3.87 -11.23 -11.44
CA MET A 143 -2.61 -10.72 -11.98
C MET A 143 -2.58 -10.93 -13.49
N VAL A 144 -2.41 -9.85 -14.23
CA VAL A 144 -2.50 -9.83 -15.70
C VAL A 144 -1.28 -9.19 -16.32
N VAL A 145 -0.75 -9.82 -17.35
CA VAL A 145 0.32 -9.26 -18.18
C VAL A 145 -0.26 -8.21 -19.14
N GLU A 146 0.22 -6.98 -19.02
CA GLU A 146 -0.05 -5.89 -19.97
C GLU A 146 1.16 -5.66 -20.88
N SER A 147 1.30 -6.50 -21.90
CA SER A 147 2.44 -6.48 -22.83
C SER A 147 2.63 -5.14 -23.55
N GLU A 148 1.55 -4.43 -23.84
CA GLU A 148 1.59 -3.11 -24.51
C GLU A 148 2.19 -2.02 -23.62
N ASN A 149 2.12 -2.18 -22.29
CA ASN A 149 2.61 -1.23 -21.29
C ASN A 149 3.89 -1.71 -20.60
N PHE A 150 4.44 -2.86 -20.99
CA PHE A 150 5.57 -3.51 -20.30
C PHE A 150 5.31 -3.71 -18.80
N ALA A 151 4.06 -4.03 -18.44
CA ALA A 151 3.62 -4.01 -17.05
C ALA A 151 2.93 -5.29 -16.60
N LEU A 152 3.07 -5.61 -15.32
CA LEU A 152 2.22 -6.56 -14.62
C LEU A 152 1.17 -5.77 -13.83
N ALA A 153 -0.11 -5.96 -14.15
CA ALA A 153 -1.22 -5.38 -13.43
C ALA A 153 -1.70 -6.37 -12.37
N ILE A 154 -1.85 -5.91 -11.14
CA ILE A 154 -2.29 -6.71 -9.99
C ILE A 154 -3.56 -6.07 -9.45
N SER A 155 -4.69 -6.75 -9.57
CA SER A 155 -5.95 -6.29 -8.96
C SER A 155 -6.04 -6.81 -7.54
N ILE A 156 -6.33 -5.92 -6.60
CA ILE A 156 -6.41 -6.20 -5.17
C ILE A 156 -7.74 -5.73 -4.59
N ASN A 157 -8.17 -6.39 -3.53
CA ASN A 157 -9.23 -5.94 -2.65
C ASN A 157 -8.61 -5.48 -1.32
N SER A 158 -8.30 -4.19 -1.22
CA SER A 158 -7.71 -3.56 -0.03
C SER A 158 -8.79 -3.22 1.00
N THR A 159 -9.05 -4.15 1.92
CA THR A 159 -10.00 -3.95 3.00
C THR A 159 -9.48 -3.04 4.11
N ASP A 160 -8.17 -2.82 4.13
CA ASP A 160 -7.42 -2.05 5.10
C ASP A 160 -6.15 -1.49 4.41
N GLU A 161 -5.46 -0.55 5.07
CA GLU A 161 -4.09 -0.24 4.66
C GLU A 161 -3.19 -1.47 4.82
N GLY A 162 -2.18 -1.59 3.97
CA GLY A 162 -1.44 -2.83 3.89
C GLY A 162 -0.21 -2.78 3.02
N SER A 163 0.32 -3.97 2.78
CA SER A 163 1.51 -4.15 1.95
C SER A 163 1.42 -5.44 1.16
N ILE A 164 1.90 -5.41 -0.06
CA ILE A 164 2.11 -6.59 -0.89
C ILE A 164 3.62 -6.73 -1.17
N THR A 165 4.15 -7.92 -0.92
CA THR A 165 5.50 -8.33 -1.33
C THR A 165 5.40 -9.30 -2.48
N LEU A 166 6.19 -9.11 -3.52
CA LEU A 166 6.15 -9.87 -4.77
C LEU A 166 7.55 -10.34 -5.14
N GLU A 167 7.69 -11.63 -5.43
CA GLU A 167 8.87 -12.19 -6.06
C GLU A 167 8.66 -12.21 -7.58
N LEU A 168 9.29 -11.27 -8.27
CA LEU A 168 9.16 -11.05 -9.70
C LEU A 168 10.26 -11.83 -10.45
N PRO A 169 9.92 -12.87 -11.23
CA PRO A 169 10.93 -13.64 -11.96
C PRO A 169 11.47 -12.83 -13.14
N ARG A 170 12.80 -12.69 -13.21
CA ARG A 170 13.48 -11.88 -14.25
C ARG A 170 13.26 -12.40 -15.66
N GLU A 171 12.99 -13.69 -15.82
CA GLU A 171 12.66 -14.27 -17.14
C GLU A 171 11.39 -13.65 -17.74
N PHE A 172 10.47 -13.23 -16.88
CA PHE A 172 9.13 -12.80 -17.26
C PHE A 172 8.91 -11.31 -17.09
N ILE A 173 9.52 -10.69 -16.09
CA ILE A 173 9.38 -9.26 -15.81
C ILE A 173 10.70 -8.69 -15.32
N GLY A 174 11.09 -7.54 -15.86
CA GLY A 174 12.32 -6.89 -15.45
C GLY A 174 12.40 -5.44 -15.85
N ALA A 175 13.29 -4.71 -15.18
CA ALA A 175 13.65 -3.34 -15.47
C ALA A 175 15.17 -3.29 -15.58
N GLU A 176 15.67 -3.19 -16.81
CA GLU A 176 17.10 -3.27 -17.13
C GLU A 176 17.53 -2.20 -18.13
N LYS A 177 18.73 -1.66 -17.93
CA LYS A 177 19.40 -0.75 -18.86
C LYS A 177 19.94 -1.52 -20.06
N GLN A 178 20.28 -0.78 -21.12
CA GLN A 178 20.95 -1.34 -22.30
C GLN A 178 22.29 -2.04 -22.00
N ASP A 179 22.92 -1.77 -20.86
CA ASP A 179 24.14 -2.42 -20.40
C ASP A 179 23.89 -3.66 -19.52
N GLY A 180 22.64 -4.10 -19.39
CA GLY A 180 22.22 -5.27 -18.62
C GLY A 180 22.24 -5.07 -17.10
N LYS A 181 22.33 -3.82 -16.63
CA LYS A 181 22.20 -3.50 -15.21
C LYS A 181 20.76 -3.18 -14.86
N ASP A 182 20.38 -3.50 -13.64
CA ASP A 182 19.05 -3.19 -13.13
C ASP A 182 18.77 -1.68 -13.15
N GLU A 183 17.53 -1.37 -13.53
CA GLU A 183 16.86 -0.10 -13.29
C GLU A 183 15.70 -0.31 -12.32
N LYS A 184 15.16 0.79 -11.79
CA LYS A 184 13.96 0.75 -10.96
C LYS A 184 12.72 0.40 -11.79
N PHE A 185 11.80 -0.31 -11.17
CA PHE A 185 10.42 -0.39 -11.64
C PHE A 185 9.72 0.95 -11.39
N ILE A 186 8.67 1.22 -12.17
CA ILE A 186 7.72 2.29 -11.87
C ILE A 186 6.46 1.61 -11.35
N ILE A 187 6.01 2.00 -10.16
CA ILE A 187 4.83 1.42 -9.52
C ILE A 187 3.73 2.47 -9.53
N LEU A 188 2.56 2.15 -10.08
CA LEU A 188 1.38 3.00 -10.01
C LEU A 188 0.29 2.29 -9.21
N ILE A 189 -0.33 2.99 -8.25
CA ILE A 189 -1.46 2.47 -7.47
C ILE A 189 -2.71 3.26 -7.83
N SER A 190 -3.76 2.56 -8.27
CA SER A 190 -5.04 3.14 -8.68
C SER A 190 -6.10 2.93 -7.61
N SER A 191 -6.99 3.90 -7.50
CA SER A 191 -8.14 3.86 -6.60
C SER A 191 -9.36 4.47 -7.29
N PRO A 192 -10.59 4.32 -6.74
CA PRO A 192 -11.79 4.90 -7.32
C PRO A 192 -11.70 6.42 -7.52
N ASP A 193 -10.94 7.11 -6.67
CA ASP A 193 -10.70 8.55 -6.76
C ASP A 193 -9.58 8.90 -7.75
N ASN A 194 -8.62 7.99 -7.97
CA ASN A 194 -7.48 8.17 -8.86
C ASN A 194 -7.33 7.00 -9.85
N PRO A 195 -8.20 6.90 -10.87
CA PRO A 195 -8.24 5.74 -11.76
C PRO A 195 -7.06 5.64 -12.74
N ASN A 196 -6.20 6.68 -12.82
CA ASN A 196 -5.01 6.67 -13.68
C ASN A 196 -3.75 6.20 -12.93
N GLY A 197 -3.88 5.88 -11.65
CA GLY A 197 -2.76 5.55 -10.79
C GLY A 197 -1.97 6.77 -10.28
N ILE A 198 -1.43 6.65 -9.08
CA ILE A 198 -0.42 7.56 -8.51
C ILE A 198 0.88 6.77 -8.36
N GLU A 199 2.01 7.39 -8.68
CA GLU A 199 3.31 6.75 -8.50
C GLU A 199 3.60 6.51 -7.02
N ALA A 200 3.95 5.28 -6.68
CA ALA A 200 4.25 4.84 -5.33
C ALA A 200 5.72 4.42 -5.19
N ASP A 201 6.29 4.70 -4.02
CA ASP A 201 7.59 4.16 -3.63
C ASP A 201 7.47 2.67 -3.28
N TYR A 202 8.58 1.94 -3.40
CA TYR A 202 8.67 0.54 -3.03
C TYR A 202 10.01 0.23 -2.37
N GLU A 203 10.02 -0.79 -1.51
CA GLU A 203 11.24 -1.37 -0.96
C GLU A 203 11.69 -2.56 -1.80
N GLU A 204 13.00 -2.71 -1.99
CA GLU A 204 13.57 -3.81 -2.76
C GLU A 204 14.54 -4.61 -1.90
N ALA A 205 14.35 -5.93 -1.85
CA ALA A 205 15.26 -6.84 -1.20
C ALA A 205 16.60 -6.94 -1.97
N PRO A 206 17.66 -7.52 -1.38
CA PRO A 206 18.88 -7.81 -2.12
C PRO A 206 18.57 -8.56 -3.42
N VAL A 207 19.05 -8.00 -4.52
CA VAL A 207 18.73 -8.47 -5.85
C VAL A 207 19.35 -9.85 -6.12
N HIS A 208 18.54 -10.76 -6.65
CA HIS A 208 18.96 -12.09 -7.10
C HIS A 208 19.09 -12.17 -8.62
N SER A 209 19.79 -13.19 -9.12
CA SER A 209 20.08 -13.35 -10.55
C SER A 209 18.89 -13.78 -11.39
N ASP A 210 17.89 -14.35 -10.75
CA ASP A 210 16.73 -15.05 -11.33
C ASP A 210 15.40 -14.35 -10.98
N HIS A 211 15.36 -13.59 -9.90
CA HIS A 211 14.18 -12.85 -9.46
C HIS A 211 14.56 -11.52 -8.78
N ARG A 212 13.56 -10.65 -8.62
CA ARG A 212 13.62 -9.43 -7.81
C ARG A 212 12.45 -9.42 -6.86
N THR A 213 12.70 -9.13 -5.58
CA THR A 213 11.64 -9.08 -4.57
C THR A 213 11.37 -7.64 -4.19
N ILE A 214 10.13 -7.18 -4.41
CA ILE A 214 9.70 -5.82 -4.09
C ILE A 214 8.54 -5.83 -3.10
N THR A 215 8.48 -4.84 -2.23
CA THR A 215 7.39 -4.60 -1.27
C THR A 215 6.78 -3.24 -1.52
N ILE A 216 5.46 -3.20 -1.69
CA ILE A 216 4.68 -2.02 -2.03
C ILE A 216 3.59 -1.85 -0.97
N ASN A 217 3.49 -0.65 -0.39
CA ASN A 217 2.40 -0.31 0.53
C ASN A 217 1.20 0.23 -0.25
N PHE A 218 -0.01 -0.03 0.23
CA PHE A 218 -1.26 0.47 -0.34
C PHE A 218 -2.21 0.94 0.77
N GLU A 219 -3.14 1.81 0.43
CA GLU A 219 -4.18 2.33 1.32
C GLU A 219 -5.48 1.52 1.18
N GLN A 220 -6.36 1.63 2.18
CA GLN A 220 -7.70 1.06 2.09
C GLN A 220 -8.47 1.63 0.90
N GLY A 221 -9.01 0.76 0.05
CA GLY A 221 -9.79 1.13 -1.13
C GLY A 221 -8.98 1.26 -2.43
N ASP A 222 -7.66 1.12 -2.40
CA ASP A 222 -6.84 0.92 -3.60
C ASP A 222 -7.23 -0.37 -4.34
N THR A 223 -7.34 -0.31 -5.67
CA THR A 223 -7.89 -1.40 -6.49
C THR A 223 -6.85 -2.10 -7.34
N ASP A 224 -5.85 -1.39 -7.83
CA ASP A 224 -4.91 -1.94 -8.80
C ASP A 224 -3.49 -1.42 -8.54
N ILE A 225 -2.52 -2.33 -8.61
CA ILE A 225 -1.09 -2.04 -8.55
C ILE A 225 -0.49 -2.42 -9.90
N LEU A 226 0.04 -1.42 -10.62
CA LEU A 226 0.67 -1.60 -11.92
C LEU A 226 2.19 -1.50 -11.79
N ILE A 227 2.88 -2.60 -12.10
CA ILE A 227 4.34 -2.70 -12.02
C ILE A 227 4.91 -2.60 -13.42
N ILE A 228 5.48 -1.46 -13.75
CA ILE A 228 6.02 -1.16 -15.07
C ILE A 228 7.53 -1.41 -15.07
N GLY A 229 7.96 -2.30 -15.95
CA GLY A 229 9.37 -2.59 -16.21
C GLY A 229 9.84 -2.06 -17.56
N THR A 230 10.99 -2.57 -18.00
CA THR A 230 11.44 -2.46 -19.40
C THR A 230 10.89 -3.57 -20.28
N TYR A 231 10.41 -4.66 -19.67
CA TYR A 231 9.68 -5.73 -20.32
C TYR A 231 8.75 -6.45 -19.33
N VAL A 232 7.65 -6.97 -19.86
CA VAL A 232 6.84 -8.04 -19.28
C VAL A 232 6.58 -9.03 -20.43
N VAL A 233 6.74 -10.32 -20.17
CA VAL A 233 6.90 -11.45 -21.09
C VAL A 233 6.55 -11.21 -22.58
N PRO A 234 7.42 -11.58 -23.53
CA PRO A 234 8.88 -11.66 -23.51
C PRO A 234 9.54 -11.02 -24.75
N GLU A 235 10.86 -11.02 -24.68
CA GLU A 235 11.78 -10.71 -25.76
C GLU A 235 11.79 -11.82 -26.82
N PHE A 236 11.69 -11.44 -28.10
CA PHE A 236 11.91 -12.32 -29.25
C PHE A 236 13.36 -12.85 -29.38
N GLY A 237 14.15 -12.83 -28.30
CA GLY A 237 15.60 -12.99 -28.29
C GLY A 237 16.09 -14.30 -28.91
N THR A 238 15.69 -15.47 -28.42
CA THR A 238 16.21 -16.74 -28.97
C THR A 238 15.45 -17.19 -30.21
N ILE A 239 14.12 -17.17 -30.22
CA ILE A 239 13.35 -17.69 -31.37
C ILE A 239 13.51 -16.77 -32.58
N ALA A 240 13.38 -15.45 -32.44
CA ALA A 240 13.59 -14.58 -33.59
C ALA A 240 15.06 -14.48 -34.00
N MET A 241 16.04 -14.59 -33.09
CA MET A 241 17.45 -14.74 -33.50
C MET A 241 17.70 -16.06 -34.21
N ILE A 242 17.09 -17.18 -33.80
CA ILE A 242 17.19 -18.47 -34.50
C ILE A 242 16.53 -18.35 -35.88
N VAL A 243 15.32 -17.79 -35.97
CA VAL A 243 14.63 -17.58 -37.25
C VAL A 243 15.41 -16.62 -38.15
N LEU A 244 15.99 -15.55 -37.60
CA LEU A 244 16.84 -14.61 -38.30
C LEU A 244 18.14 -15.27 -38.77
N LEU A 245 18.80 -16.07 -37.93
CA LEU A 245 20.00 -16.85 -38.28
C LEU A 245 19.69 -17.86 -39.39
N VAL A 246 18.59 -18.60 -39.28
CA VAL A 246 18.12 -19.53 -40.32
C VAL A 246 17.80 -18.77 -41.61
N GLY A 247 17.17 -17.60 -41.52
CA GLY A 247 16.88 -16.71 -42.64
C GLY A 247 18.15 -16.19 -43.34
N ILE A 248 19.14 -15.75 -42.57
CA ILE A 248 20.44 -15.31 -43.09
C ILE A 248 21.19 -16.49 -43.73
N MET A 249 21.21 -17.66 -43.09
CA MET A 249 21.86 -18.86 -43.62
C MET A 249 21.22 -19.33 -44.93
N THR A 250 19.88 -19.37 -45.01
CA THR A 250 19.15 -19.71 -46.24
C THR A 250 19.40 -18.69 -47.36
N ALA A 251 19.39 -17.40 -47.04
CA ALA A 251 19.74 -16.34 -47.99
C ALA A 251 21.17 -16.51 -48.52
N ILE A 252 22.16 -16.79 -47.67
CA ILE A 252 23.55 -17.01 -48.07
C ILE A 252 23.67 -18.22 -49.01
N ILE A 253 23.04 -19.34 -48.68
CA ILE A 253 23.07 -20.56 -49.52
C ILE A 253 22.47 -20.31 -50.91
N LEU A 254 21.30 -19.67 -50.97
CA LEU A 254 20.64 -19.34 -52.24
C LEU A 254 21.44 -18.36 -53.09
N THR A 255 22.09 -17.38 -52.45
CA THR A 255 22.91 -16.38 -53.15
C THR A 255 24.20 -17.02 -53.69
N ARG A 256 24.82 -17.92 -52.93
CA ARG A 256 26.06 -18.61 -53.33
C ARG A 256 25.84 -19.58 -54.50
N ASN A 257 24.66 -20.19 -54.63
CA ASN A 257 24.34 -21.10 -55.73
C ASN A 257 24.06 -20.36 -57.06
N LYS A 258 23.63 -19.09 -57.01
CA LYS A 258 23.40 -18.26 -58.22
C LYS A 258 24.70 -17.78 -58.88
N PHE A 259 25.81 -17.70 -58.16
CA PHE A 259 27.11 -17.27 -58.71
C PHE A 259 27.95 -18.39 -59.34
N GLN A 260 27.43 -19.62 -59.41
CA GLN A 260 28.07 -20.75 -60.14
C GLN A 260 27.49 -21.02 -61.53
N ILE A 261 26.68 -20.12 -62.09
CA ILE A 261 26.34 -20.17 -63.52
C ILE A 261 27.54 -19.63 -64.31
N LYS A 262 28.50 -20.49 -64.63
CA LYS A 262 29.51 -20.22 -65.66
C LYS A 262 28.85 -20.28 -67.04
N ILE A 263 29.01 -19.19 -67.80
CA ILE A 263 28.85 -19.13 -69.26
C ILE A 263 29.81 -20.13 -69.92
#